data_AF-A0A2S3YHB2-F1
#
_entry.id   AF-A0A2S3YHB2-F1
#
_cell.length_a   1.000
_cell.length_b   1.000
_cell.length_c   1.000
_cell.angle_alpha   90.00
_cell.angle_beta   90.00
_cell.angle_gamma   90.00
#
_symmetry.space_group_name_H-M   'P 1'
#
loop_
_entity.id
_entity.type
_entity.pdbx_description
1 polymer ?
#
loop_
_entity_poly.entity_id
_entity_poly.type
_entity_poly.pdbx_seq_one_letter_code
_entity_poly.pdbx_strand_id
1 'polypeptide(L)'
;MGKLWQRITYYRHRSELWALGLAKQAPPLAMLPIGIVLGFWWVIAPLPVLFPIILLFQNFGPLGGIILAIPAFVVLLLATPWFFGWYGIAVSLMFGRFTAARAKEKALVESIRAYRVKAV
;
A
#
# COMPACT_ATOMS: atom_id res chain seq x y z
N MET A 1 1.62 -20.22 8.24
CA MET A 1 1.22 -18.82 7.99
C MET A 1 1.60 -18.26 6.61
N GLY A 2 2.52 -18.86 5.84
CA GLY A 2 3.00 -18.30 4.56
C GLY A 2 1.96 -18.18 3.43
N LYS A 3 1.06 -19.15 3.24
CA LYS A 3 0.12 -19.16 2.09
C LYS A 3 -0.87 -18.00 2.09
N LEU A 4 -1.41 -17.65 3.27
CA LEU A 4 -2.37 -16.54 3.40
C LEU A 4 -1.68 -15.19 3.21
N TRP A 5 -0.49 -15.01 3.79
CA TRP A 5 0.34 -13.83 3.56
C TRP A 5 0.71 -13.65 2.08
N GLN A 6 1.17 -14.71 1.42
CA GLN A 6 1.49 -14.66 -0.01
C GLN A 6 0.25 -14.32 -0.86
N ARG A 7 -0.94 -14.81 -0.48
CA ARG A 7 -2.19 -14.48 -1.16
C ARG A 7 -2.57 -13.01 -0.99
N ILE A 8 -2.41 -12.46 0.21
CA ILE A 8 -2.61 -11.02 0.48
C ILE A 8 -1.63 -10.19 -0.37
N THR A 9 -0.34 -10.53 -0.36
CA THR A 9 0.69 -9.85 -1.16
C THR A 9 0.39 -9.91 -2.65
N TYR A 10 -0.11 -11.05 -3.14
CA TYR A 10 -0.55 -11.20 -4.53
C TYR A 10 -1.69 -10.23 -4.89
N TYR A 11 -2.75 -10.19 -4.09
CA TYR A 11 -3.87 -9.27 -4.35
C TYR A 11 -3.44 -7.80 -4.24
N ARG A 12 -2.54 -7.49 -3.31
CA ARG A 12 -1.93 -6.17 -3.19
C ARG A 12 -1.21 -5.78 -4.48
N HIS A 13 -0.24 -6.58 -4.94
CA HIS A 13 0.49 -6.28 -6.18
C HIS A 13 -0.43 -6.18 -7.40
N ARG A 14 -1.47 -7.00 -7.46
CA ARG A 14 -2.46 -6.94 -8.55
C ARG A 14 -3.26 -5.64 -8.53
N SER A 15 -3.70 -5.17 -7.36
CA SER A 15 -4.40 -3.88 -7.23
C SER A 15 -3.49 -2.69 -7.52
N GLU A 16 -2.23 -2.73 -7.07
CA GLU A 16 -1.21 -1.71 -7.36
C GLU A 16 -0.93 -1.62 -8.87
N LEU A 17 -0.88 -2.77 -9.57
CA LEU A 17 -0.71 -2.83 -11.02
C LEU A 17 -1.92 -2.27 -11.77
N TRP A 18 -3.14 -2.55 -11.30
CA TRP A 18 -4.36 -1.97 -11.87
C TRP A 18 -4.39 -0.45 -11.72
N ALA A 19 -4.02 0.07 -10.54
CA ALA A 19 -3.93 1.51 -10.30
C ALA A 19 -2.89 2.19 -11.20
N LEU A 20 -1.73 1.57 -11.41
CA LEU A 20 -0.73 2.07 -12.37
C LEU A 20 -1.24 2.05 -13.81
N GLY A 21 -2.00 1.01 -14.19
CA GLY A 21 -2.65 0.94 -15.50
C GLY A 21 -3.57 2.14 -15.74
N LEU A 22 -4.46 2.43 -14.78
CA LEU A 22 -5.36 3.59 -14.84
C LEU A 22 -4.60 4.92 -14.79
N ALA A 23 -3.59 5.04 -13.93
CA ALA A 23 -2.78 6.25 -13.80
C ALA A 23 -2.04 6.60 -15.10
N LYS A 24 -1.64 5.60 -15.89
CA LYS A 24 -1.03 5.82 -17.20
C LYS A 24 -2.03 6.24 -18.28
N GLN A 25 -3.28 5.78 -18.19
CA GLN A 25 -4.33 6.14 -19.16
C GLN A 25 -4.79 7.60 -18.98
N ALA A 26 -4.84 8.07 -17.73
CA ALA A 26 -5.18 9.46 -17.41
C ALA A 26 -4.11 10.08 -16.49
N PRO A 27 -2.96 10.51 -17.04
CA PRO A 27 -1.85 11.05 -16.26
C PRO A 27 -2.22 12.23 -15.34
N PRO A 28 -3.08 13.19 -15.74
CA PRO A 28 -3.52 14.27 -14.83
C PRO A 28 -4.26 13.78 -13.59
N LEU A 29 -4.91 12.60 -13.69
CA LEU A 29 -5.66 11.97 -12.61
C LEU A 29 -4.87 10.84 -11.93
N ALA A 30 -3.58 10.68 -12.25
CA ALA A 30 -2.75 9.56 -11.75
C ALA A 30 -2.75 9.41 -10.23
N MET A 31 -2.91 10.53 -9.51
CA MET A 31 -2.95 10.55 -8.05
C MET A 31 -4.20 9.88 -7.46
N LEU A 32 -5.33 9.87 -8.16
CA LEU A 32 -6.57 9.25 -7.69
C LEU A 32 -6.50 7.72 -7.61
N PRO A 33 -6.22 6.96 -8.69
CA PRO A 33 -6.18 5.50 -8.63
C PRO A 33 -5.06 5.01 -7.72
N ILE A 34 -3.91 5.70 -7.71
CA ILE A 34 -2.80 5.40 -6.79
C ILE A 34 -3.25 5.65 -5.35
N GLY A 35 -3.81 6.83 -5.05
CA GLY A 35 -4.29 7.19 -3.72
C GLY A 35 -5.37 6.24 -3.18
N ILE A 36 -6.31 5.80 -4.02
CA ILE A 36 -7.37 4.84 -3.64
C ILE A 36 -6.76 3.51 -3.20
N VAL A 37 -5.82 2.95 -3.97
CA VAL A 37 -5.19 1.67 -3.62
C VAL A 37 -4.32 1.81 -2.38
N LEU A 38 -3.57 2.90 -2.25
CA LEU A 38 -2.79 3.17 -1.04
C LEU A 38 -3.71 3.26 0.18
N GLY A 39 -4.76 4.07 0.12
CA GLY A 39 -5.73 4.27 1.20
C GLY A 39 -6.44 2.98 1.58
N PHE A 40 -6.85 2.16 0.60
CA PHE A 40 -7.43 0.85 0.87
C PHE A 40 -6.47 -0.06 1.65
N TRP A 41 -5.22 -0.19 1.20
CA TRP A 41 -4.27 -1.07 1.88
C TRP A 41 -3.74 -0.53 3.20
N TRP A 42 -3.73 0.79 3.40
CA TRP A 42 -3.25 1.42 4.63
C TRP A 42 -4.32 1.63 5.70
N VAL A 43 -5.55 1.92 5.28
CA VAL A 43 -6.64 2.24 6.20
C VAL A 43 -7.57 1.04 6.30
N ILE A 44 -8.08 0.54 5.18
CA ILE A 44 -9.18 -0.43 5.17
C ILE A 44 -8.68 -1.85 5.48
N ALA A 45 -7.59 -2.30 4.86
CA ALA A 45 -7.08 -3.65 5.06
C ALA A 45 -6.65 -3.97 6.51
N PRO A 46 -6.01 -3.06 7.27
CA PRO A 46 -5.64 -3.35 8.65
C PRO A 46 -6.75 -3.07 9.67
N LEU A 47 -7.85 -2.38 9.30
CA LEU A 47 -8.95 -2.05 10.21
C LEU A 47 -9.48 -3.24 11.03
N PRO A 48 -9.73 -4.44 10.46
CA PRO A 48 -10.22 -5.59 11.23
C PRO A 48 -9.30 -6.02 12.37
N VAL A 49 -8.00 -5.69 12.28
CA VAL A 49 -6.99 -6.00 13.31
C VAL A 49 -6.78 -4.79 14.22
N LEU A 50 -6.65 -3.59 13.66
CA LEU A 50 -6.40 -2.38 14.43
C LEU A 50 -7.59 -1.97 15.28
N PHE A 51 -8.81 -2.15 14.79
CA PHE A 51 -10.04 -1.74 15.49
C PHE A 51 -10.19 -2.39 16.87
N PRO A 52 -10.12 -3.73 17.04
CA PRO A 52 -10.19 -4.34 18.38
C PRO A 52 -9.01 -3.95 19.28
N ILE A 53 -7.82 -3.74 18.72
CA ILE A 53 -6.64 -3.28 19.48
C ILE A 53 -6.89 -1.87 20.03
N ILE A 54 -7.40 -0.96 19.19
CA ILE A 54 -7.72 0.41 19.62
C ILE A 54 -8.76 0.39 20.74
N LEU A 55 -9.83 -0.39 20.59
CA LEU A 55 -10.86 -0.52 21.63
C LEU A 55 -10.30 -1.08 22.94
N LEU A 56 -9.43 -2.09 22.87
CA LEU A 56 -8.81 -2.69 24.05
C LEU A 56 -7.98 -1.67 24.82
N PHE A 57 -7.14 -0.92 24.12
CA PHE A 57 -6.25 0.08 24.73
C PHE A 57 -6.97 1.35 25.17
N GLN A 58 -8.09 1.70 24.56
CA GLN A 58 -8.92 2.82 25.01
C GLN A 58 -9.47 2.59 26.44
N ASN A 59 -9.70 1.33 26.83
CA ASN A 59 -10.10 0.98 28.20
C ASN A 59 -9.02 1.21 29.26
N PHE A 60 -7.74 1.36 28.88
CA PHE A 60 -6.62 1.65 29.80
C PHE A 60 -6.40 3.16 30.02
N GLY A 61 -7.29 4.02 29.51
CA GLY A 61 -7.20 5.47 29.68
C GLY A 61 -5.96 6.09 29.00
N PRO A 62 -5.39 7.18 29.54
CA PRO A 62 -4.29 7.93 28.90
C PRO A 62 -3.03 7.09 28.65
N LEU A 63 -2.73 6.13 29.54
CA LEU A 63 -1.60 5.21 29.39
C LEU A 63 -1.77 4.29 28.18
N GLY A 64 -2.99 3.82 27.92
CA GLY A 64 -3.29 3.03 26.72
C GLY A 64 -3.06 3.83 25.43
N GLY A 65 -3.38 5.12 25.43
CA GLY A 65 -3.10 6.02 24.32
C GLY A 65 -1.60 6.18 24.03
N ILE A 66 -0.78 6.35 25.06
CA ILE A 66 0.69 6.47 24.90
C ILE A 66 1.28 5.16 24.36
N ILE A 67 0.83 4.02 24.88
CA ILE A 67 1.29 2.69 24.44
C ILE A 67 0.92 2.43 22.97
N LEU A 68 -0.22 2.93 22.49
CA LEU A 68 -0.58 2.85 21.07
C LEU A 68 0.18 3.86 20.20
N ALA A 69 0.45 5.05 20.71
CA ALA A 69 1.05 6.14 19.94
C ALA A 69 2.47 5.80 19.47
N ILE A 70 3.29 5.21 20.33
CA ILE A 70 4.68 4.85 20.01
C ILE A 70 4.79 3.90 18.81
N PRO A 71 4.16 2.71 18.81
CA PRO A 71 4.21 1.79 17.67
C PRO A 71 3.51 2.36 16.43
N ALA A 72 2.41 3.13 16.60
CA ALA A 72 1.77 3.81 15.47
C ALA A 72 2.73 4.79 14.77
N PHE A 73 3.52 5.55 15.55
CA PHE A 73 4.50 6.49 15.02
C PHE A 73 5.64 5.78 14.29
N VAL A 74 6.13 4.67 14.84
CA VAL A 74 7.15 3.83 14.17
C VAL A 74 6.63 3.29 12.85
N VAL A 75 5.40 2.79 12.82
CA VAL A 75 4.76 2.28 11.61
C VAL A 75 4.61 3.38 10.55
N LEU A 76 4.22 4.60 10.95
CA LEU A 76 4.18 5.78 10.08
C LEU A 76 5.56 6.13 9.49
N LEU A 77 6.61 6.14 10.31
CA LEU A 77 7.97 6.44 9.84
C LEU A 77 8.47 5.40 8.83
N LEU A 78 8.19 4.12 9.06
CA LEU A 78 8.54 3.05 8.12
C LEU A 78 7.72 3.09 6.83
N ALA A 79 6.48 3.58 6.90
CA ALA A 79 5.60 3.77 5.74
C ALA A 79 6.04 4.91 4.83
N THR A 80 6.69 5.91 5.42
CA THR A 80 6.96 7.21 4.81
C THR A 80 7.69 7.08 3.48
N PRO A 81 8.82 6.34 3.37
CA PRO A 81 9.54 6.19 2.10
C PRO A 81 8.69 5.50 1.02
N TRP A 82 7.85 4.54 1.42
CA TRP A 82 7.00 3.81 0.48
C TRP A 82 5.86 4.70 -0.05
N PHE A 83 5.21 5.47 0.82
CA PHE A 83 4.14 6.40 0.44
C PHE A 83 4.67 7.50 -0.49
N PHE A 84 5.79 8.12 -0.13
CA PHE A 84 6.43 9.13 -0.99
C PHE A 84 6.93 8.56 -2.32
N GLY A 85 7.35 7.30 -2.35
CA GLY A 85 7.70 6.62 -3.61
C GLY A 85 6.53 6.56 -4.59
N TRP A 86 5.32 6.25 -4.10
CA TRP A 86 4.11 6.25 -4.93
C TRP A 86 3.66 7.64 -5.34
N TYR A 87 3.74 8.61 -4.42
CA TYR A 87 3.47 10.00 -4.73
C TYR A 87 4.40 10.54 -5.82
N GLY A 88 5.71 10.23 -5.73
CA GLY A 88 6.70 10.59 -6.75
C GLY A 88 6.39 9.99 -8.12
N ILE A 89 5.88 8.75 -8.17
CA ILE A 89 5.42 8.12 -9.42
C ILE A 89 4.20 8.86 -9.98
N ALA A 90 3.22 9.17 -9.14
CA ALA A 90 2.01 9.90 -9.56
C ALA A 90 2.34 11.29 -10.11
N VAL A 91 3.18 12.05 -9.39
CA VAL A 91 3.65 13.38 -9.84
C VAL A 91 4.44 13.27 -11.14
N SER A 92 5.36 12.30 -11.24
CA SER A 92 6.12 12.07 -12.48
C SER A 92 5.20 11.79 -13.67
N LEU A 93 4.16 10.99 -13.48
CA LEU A 93 3.14 10.72 -14.50
C LEU A 93 2.39 11.99 -14.91
N MET A 94 1.98 12.83 -13.96
CA MET A 94 1.31 14.11 -14.25
C MET A 94 2.18 15.03 -15.11
N PHE A 95 3.51 14.98 -14.95
CA PHE A 95 4.49 15.70 -15.78
C PHE A 95 4.88 14.96 -17.08
N GLY A 96 4.18 13.88 -17.45
CA GLY A 96 4.43 13.10 -18.67
C GLY A 96 5.64 12.17 -18.60
N ARG A 97 6.23 11.96 -17.41
CA ARG A 97 7.38 11.07 -17.21
C ARG A 97 6.93 9.67 -16.79
N PHE A 98 6.98 8.74 -17.73
CA PHE A 98 6.53 7.35 -17.53
C PHE A 98 7.62 6.39 -17.04
N THR A 99 8.88 6.83 -16.92
CA THR A 99 10.02 5.95 -16.60
C THR A 99 9.85 5.24 -15.25
N ALA A 100 9.55 6.00 -14.19
CA ALA A 100 9.34 5.44 -12.85
C ALA A 100 8.11 4.52 -12.79
N ALA A 101 7.03 4.89 -13.47
CA ALA A 101 5.81 4.07 -13.55
C ALA A 101 6.07 2.74 -14.28
N ARG A 102 6.80 2.75 -15.40
CA ARG A 102 7.16 1.53 -16.15
C ARG A 102 8.10 0.62 -15.35
N ALA A 103 9.08 1.20 -14.64
CA ALA A 103 9.96 0.44 -13.77
C ALA A 103 9.19 -0.26 -12.65
N LYS A 104 8.26 0.46 -12.01
CA LYS A 104 7.39 -0.09 -10.96
C LYS A 104 6.45 -1.18 -11.49
N GLU A 105 5.85 -0.96 -12.65
CA GLU A 105 5.00 -1.94 -13.32
C GLU A 105 5.76 -3.23 -13.64
N LYS A 106 6.98 -3.13 -14.19
CA LYS A 106 7.82 -4.31 -14.48
C LYS A 106 8.09 -5.13 -13.23
N ALA A 107 8.48 -4.47 -12.13
CA ALA A 107 8.71 -5.15 -10.85
C ALA A 107 7.45 -5.84 -10.31
N LEU A 108 6.28 -5.20 -10.45
CA LEU A 108 5.00 -5.79 -10.03
C LEU A 108 4.62 -6.99 -10.88
N VAL A 109 4.75 -6.91 -12.21
CA VAL A 109 4.50 -8.04 -13.12
C VAL A 109 5.40 -9.22 -12.77
N GLU A 110 6.69 -8.97 -12.53
CA GLU A 110 7.66 -10.00 -12.18
C GLU A 110 7.30 -10.69 -10.84
N SER A 111 6.95 -9.91 -9.82
CA SER A 111 6.52 -10.48 -8.54
C SER A 111 5.23 -11.31 -8.63
N ILE A 112 4.25 -10.87 -9.44
CA ILE A 112 3.01 -11.60 -9.71
C ILE A 112 3.30 -12.90 -10.46
N ARG A 113 4.21 -12.86 -11.45
CA ARG A 113 4.63 -14.03 -12.22
C ARG A 113 5.34 -15.05 -11.32
N ALA A 114 6.27 -14.59 -10.47
CA ALA A 114 6.96 -15.44 -9.51
C ALA A 114 5.98 -16.13 -8.53
N TYR A 115 4.92 -15.43 -8.11
CA TYR A 115 3.86 -16.05 -7.31
C TYR A 115 3.12 -17.15 -8.08
N ARG A 116 2.71 -16.89 -9.35
CA ARG A 116 2.01 -17.89 -10.16
C ARG A 116 2.84 -19.15 -10.40
N VAL A 117 4.14 -19.01 -10.67
CA VAL A 117 5.04 -20.16 -10.88
C VAL A 117 5.19 -21.00 -9.61
N LYS A 118 5.12 -20.38 -8.42
CA LYS A 118 5.18 -21.11 -7.13
C LYS A 118 3.83 -21.70 -6.69
N ALA A 119 2.73 -21.28 -7.32
CA ALA A 119 1.37 -21.68 -6.97
C ALA A 119 0.81 -22.80 -7.87
N VAL A 120 1.46 -23.04 -9.02
CA VAL A 120 1.33 -24.25 -9.85
C VAL A 120 2.23 -25.32 -9.29
#